data_AF-A0ABC8B581-F1
#
_entry.id   AF-A0ABC8B581-F1
#
_cell.length_a   1.000
_cell.length_b   1.000
_cell.length_c   1.000
_cell.angle_alpha   90.00
_cell.angle_beta   90.00
_cell.angle_gamma   90.00
#
_symmetry.space_group_name_H-M   'P 1'
#
loop_
_entity.id
_entity.type
_entity.pdbx_description
1 polymer ?
#
loop_
_entity_poly.entity_id
_entity_poly.type
_entity_poly.pdbx_seq_one_letter_code
_entity_poly.pdbx_strand_id
1 'polypeptide(L)'
;MGLRRVLRSSHAVKTRDSDEYNTAARQFAGRALRSALEVLDGRRPPGQLSPFAEPAVVAAVRTLAGAGRLPGRELGSATLTRVDVIMSEPGRAEVCAGYDRGPRHFALAARIVRGRSGWRLAAFRVC
;
A
#
# COMPACT_ATOMS: atom_id res chain seq x y z
N MET A 1 26.40 -37.15 22.63
CA MET A 1 25.62 -36.02 23.17
C MET A 1 25.55 -34.92 22.11
N GLY A 2 24.46 -34.89 21.34
CA GLY A 2 24.32 -34.07 20.13
C GLY A 2 23.45 -32.83 20.35
N LEU A 3 24.02 -31.65 20.12
CA LEU A 3 23.34 -30.36 20.12
C LEU A 3 23.85 -29.53 18.93
N ARG A 4 23.52 -29.91 17.69
CA ARG A 4 23.94 -29.12 16.51
C ARG A 4 23.08 -29.30 15.25
N ARG A 5 21.77 -29.55 15.38
CA ARG A 5 20.88 -29.75 14.22
C ARG A 5 19.50 -29.10 14.27
N VAL A 6 19.29 -28.08 15.11
CA VAL A 6 17.97 -27.39 15.18
C VAL A 6 18.04 -25.92 14.72
N LEU A 7 19.20 -25.25 14.82
CA LEU A 7 19.30 -23.81 14.55
C LEU A 7 19.29 -23.40 13.06
N ARG A 8 19.78 -24.24 12.14
CA ARG A 8 19.84 -23.89 10.70
C ARG A 8 18.49 -23.99 9.98
N SER A 9 17.62 -24.91 10.40
CA SER A 9 16.31 -25.10 9.77
C SER A 9 15.36 -23.96 10.14
N SER A 10 15.34 -23.55 11.41
CA SER A 10 14.47 -22.47 11.88
C SER A 10 14.83 -21.11 11.27
N HIS A 11 16.12 -20.82 11.04
CA HIS A 11 16.54 -19.57 10.40
C HIS A 11 16.11 -19.53 8.92
N ALA A 12 16.31 -20.62 8.16
CA ALA A 12 15.92 -20.68 6.75
C ALA A 12 14.39 -20.61 6.55
N VAL A 13 13.60 -21.22 7.45
CA VAL A 13 12.14 -21.11 7.45
C VAL A 13 11.70 -19.67 7.77
N LYS A 14 12.32 -19.03 8.77
CA LYS A 14 12.01 -17.65 9.16
C LYS A 14 12.34 -16.63 8.08
N THR A 15 13.45 -16.82 7.35
CA THR A 15 13.81 -15.96 6.20
C THR A 15 12.81 -16.11 5.04
N ARG A 16 12.41 -17.35 4.70
CA ARG A 16 11.44 -17.59 3.62
C ARG A 16 10.06 -17.03 3.93
N ASP A 17 9.57 -17.24 5.15
CA ASP A 17 8.29 -16.69 5.60
C ASP A 17 8.30 -15.16 5.57
N SER A 18 9.42 -14.53 6.00
CA SER A 18 9.61 -13.09 5.93
C SER A 18 9.65 -12.55 4.49
N ASP A 19 10.28 -13.25 3.56
CA ASP A 19 10.34 -12.86 2.14
C ASP A 19 8.98 -12.99 1.44
N GLU A 20 8.25 -14.08 1.70
CA GLU A 20 6.88 -14.27 1.21
C GLU A 20 5.95 -13.20 1.79
N TYR A 21 6.10 -12.91 3.09
CA TYR A 21 5.36 -11.89 3.78
C TYR A 21 5.60 -10.49 3.20
N ASN A 22 6.88 -10.14 2.96
CA ASN A 22 7.25 -8.87 2.32
C ASN A 22 6.70 -8.79 0.89
N THR A 23 6.78 -9.89 0.15
CA THR A 23 6.24 -10.00 -1.21
C THR A 23 4.73 -9.78 -1.24
N ALA A 24 3.98 -10.43 -0.33
CA ALA A 24 2.55 -10.26 -0.21
C ALA A 24 2.16 -8.82 0.15
N ALA A 25 2.91 -8.19 1.07
CA ALA A 25 2.74 -6.79 1.45
C ALA A 25 2.94 -5.84 0.25
N ARG A 26 4.02 -6.03 -0.53
CA ARG A 26 4.32 -5.24 -1.74
C ARG A 26 3.24 -5.39 -2.81
N GLN A 27 2.81 -6.61 -3.10
CA GLN A 27 1.76 -6.86 -4.08
C GLN A 27 0.43 -6.23 -3.67
N PHE A 28 0.07 -6.35 -2.39
CA PHE A 28 -1.10 -5.71 -1.84
C PHE A 28 -1.02 -4.19 -1.95
N ALA A 29 0.10 -3.59 -1.50
CA ALA A 29 0.31 -2.15 -1.55
C ALA A 29 0.17 -1.61 -2.98
N GLY A 30 0.80 -2.25 -3.96
CA GLY A 30 0.69 -1.83 -5.37
C GLY A 30 -0.76 -1.84 -5.89
N ARG A 31 -1.56 -2.87 -5.56
CA ARG A 31 -2.97 -2.95 -5.95
C ARG A 31 -3.83 -1.90 -5.23
N ALA A 32 -3.65 -1.77 -3.92
CA ALA A 32 -4.42 -0.84 -3.10
C ALA A 32 -4.14 0.63 -3.48
N LEU A 33 -2.87 0.99 -3.68
CA LEU A 33 -2.47 2.34 -4.08
C LEU A 33 -2.97 2.70 -5.48
N ARG A 34 -2.89 1.77 -6.45
CA ARG A 34 -3.47 1.98 -7.79
C ARG A 34 -4.98 2.22 -7.70
N SER A 35 -5.70 1.41 -6.93
CA SER A 35 -7.14 1.58 -6.73
C SER A 35 -7.47 2.92 -6.07
N ALA A 36 -6.68 3.35 -5.07
CA ALA A 36 -6.87 4.66 -4.45
C ALA A 36 -6.65 5.82 -5.43
N LEU A 37 -5.59 5.77 -6.24
CA LEU A 37 -5.32 6.78 -7.28
C LEU A 37 -6.43 6.83 -8.34
N GLU A 38 -6.95 5.67 -8.76
CA GLU A 38 -8.10 5.59 -9.68
C GLU A 38 -9.36 6.24 -9.10
N VAL A 39 -9.62 6.06 -7.80
CA VAL A 39 -10.75 6.72 -7.12
C VAL A 39 -10.54 8.22 -7.05
N LEU A 40 -9.33 8.68 -6.71
CA LEU A 40 -8.99 10.10 -6.68
C LEU A 40 -9.15 10.77 -8.05
N ASP A 41 -8.83 10.06 -9.13
CA ASP A 41 -9.02 10.50 -10.51
C ASP A 41 -10.49 10.44 -10.97
N GLY A 42 -11.40 9.88 -10.17
CA GLY A 42 -12.79 9.66 -10.56
C GLY A 42 -12.99 8.52 -11.57
N ARG A 43 -11.96 7.72 -11.84
CA ARG A 43 -12.01 6.56 -12.76
C ARG A 43 -12.62 5.32 -12.11
N ARG A 44 -12.72 5.32 -10.78
CA ARG A 44 -13.30 4.23 -9.99
C ARG A 44 -14.24 4.78 -8.90
N PRO A 45 -15.42 4.15 -8.67
CA PRO A 45 -16.28 4.52 -7.55
C PRO A 45 -15.60 4.29 -6.19
N PRO A 46 -15.72 5.20 -5.21
CA PRO A 46 -15.05 5.06 -3.91
C PRO A 46 -15.37 3.76 -3.15
N GLY A 47 -16.58 3.21 -3.31
CA GLY A 47 -16.97 1.95 -2.68
C GLY A 47 -16.14 0.74 -3.14
N GLN A 48 -15.50 0.81 -4.31
CA GLN A 48 -14.61 -0.25 -4.77
C GLN A 48 -13.24 -0.25 -4.07
N LEU A 49 -12.94 0.77 -3.26
CA LEU A 49 -11.74 0.80 -2.43
C LEU A 49 -11.94 0.04 -1.10
N SER A 50 -13.18 -0.18 -0.68
CA SER A 50 -13.53 -0.83 0.59
C SER A 50 -12.92 -2.23 0.81
N PRO A 51 -12.72 -3.08 -0.21
CA PRO A 51 -11.99 -4.34 -0.05
C PRO A 51 -10.53 -4.14 0.37
N PHE A 52 -9.92 -3.02 -0.02
CA PHE A 52 -8.50 -2.74 0.20
C PHE A 52 -8.25 -1.84 1.41
N ALA A 53 -9.20 -1.04 1.86
CA ALA A 53 -8.92 0.04 2.81
C ALA A 53 -9.86 0.07 4.01
N GLU A 54 -9.34 0.48 5.16
CA GLU A 54 -10.16 0.76 6.34
C GLU A 54 -11.23 1.81 6.02
N PRO A 55 -12.43 1.74 6.65
CA PRO A 55 -13.53 2.67 6.37
C PRO A 55 -13.13 4.15 6.48
N ALA A 56 -12.27 4.49 7.45
CA ALA A 56 -11.75 5.83 7.62
C ALA A 56 -10.92 6.31 6.42
N VAL A 57 -10.11 5.43 5.83
CA VAL A 57 -9.31 5.73 4.63
C VAL A 57 -10.23 5.91 3.42
N VAL A 58 -11.23 5.05 3.26
CA VAL A 58 -12.23 5.19 2.17
C VAL A 58 -12.95 6.53 2.27
N ALA A 59 -13.37 6.92 3.47
CA ALA A 59 -14.02 8.21 3.70
C ALA A 59 -13.08 9.39 3.35
N ALA A 60 -11.82 9.35 3.80
CA ALA A 60 -10.84 10.39 3.51
C ALA A 60 -10.55 10.52 1.99
N VAL A 61 -10.36 9.41 1.30
CA VAL A 61 -10.14 9.38 -0.16
C VAL A 61 -11.35 9.93 -0.90
N ARG A 62 -12.57 9.56 -0.49
CA ARG A 62 -13.82 10.10 -1.07
C ARG A 62 -13.90 11.62 -0.91
N THR A 63 -13.61 12.12 0.29
CA THR A 63 -13.61 13.56 0.57
C THR A 63 -12.58 14.28 -0.30
N LEU A 64 -11.38 13.73 -0.42
CA LEU A 64 -10.31 14.33 -1.24
C LEU A 64 -10.66 14.33 -2.74
N ALA A 65 -11.24 13.24 -3.25
CA ALA A 65 -11.68 13.13 -4.64
C ALA A 65 -12.76 14.19 -4.97
N GLY A 66 -13.70 14.41 -4.05
CA GLY A 66 -14.78 15.40 -4.18
C GLY A 66 -14.34 16.86 -3.99
N ALA A 67 -13.29 17.11 -3.20
CA ALA A 67 -12.75 18.45 -3.00
C ALA A 67 -12.06 19.04 -4.25
N GLY A 68 -11.70 18.21 -5.23
CA GLY A 68 -11.10 18.64 -6.49
C GLY A 68 -9.67 19.17 -6.41
N ARG A 69 -9.06 19.23 -5.22
CA ARG A 69 -7.72 19.81 -4.96
C ARG A 69 -6.63 18.76 -4.86
N LEU A 70 -6.54 17.91 -5.88
CA LEU A 70 -5.48 16.90 -5.96
C LEU A 70 -4.22 17.47 -6.63
N PRO A 71 -3.02 17.15 -6.12
CA PRO A 71 -1.77 17.59 -6.75
C PRO A 71 -1.71 17.17 -8.22
N GLY A 72 -1.52 18.14 -9.10
CA GLY A 72 -1.34 17.93 -10.54
C GLY A 72 -2.53 17.32 -11.27
N ARG A 73 -3.76 17.40 -10.73
CA ARG A 73 -4.95 16.77 -11.34
C ARG A 73 -5.19 17.24 -12.78
N GLU A 74 -4.87 18.49 -13.06
CA GLU A 74 -4.92 19.12 -14.38
C GLU A 74 -3.92 18.52 -15.39
N LEU A 75 -2.91 17.80 -14.91
CA LEU A 75 -1.87 17.16 -15.73
C LEU A 75 -2.26 15.75 -16.20
N GLY A 76 -3.47 15.29 -15.88
CA GLY A 76 -4.02 14.00 -16.30
C GLY A 76 -4.08 12.96 -15.18
N SER A 77 -4.31 11.71 -15.56
CA SER A 77 -4.47 10.59 -14.64
C SER A 77 -3.17 10.22 -13.94
N ALA A 78 -3.26 9.76 -12.70
CA ALA A 78 -2.12 9.27 -11.95
C ALA A 78 -1.69 7.87 -12.41
N THR A 79 -0.40 7.71 -12.68
CA THR A 79 0.25 6.44 -12.97
C THR A 79 1.20 6.09 -11.83
N LEU A 80 0.90 5.01 -11.11
CA LEU A 80 1.77 4.52 -10.02
C LEU A 80 3.09 4.00 -10.60
N THR A 81 4.21 4.46 -10.07
CA THR A 81 5.55 4.11 -10.58
C THR A 81 6.31 3.21 -9.60
N ARG A 82 6.84 3.79 -8.53
CA ARG A 82 7.65 3.09 -7.53
C ARG A 82 6.84 2.86 -6.26
N VAL A 83 6.97 1.68 -5.67
CA VAL A 83 6.37 1.33 -4.38
C VAL A 83 7.44 0.69 -3.51
N ASP A 84 7.81 1.38 -2.44
CA ASP A 84 8.70 0.88 -1.40
C ASP A 84 7.87 0.53 -0.17
N VAL A 85 8.01 -0.71 0.31
CA VAL A 85 7.32 -1.20 1.51
C VAL A 85 8.36 -1.49 2.58
N ILE A 86 8.18 -0.86 3.73
CA ILE A 86 9.07 -0.95 4.89
C ILE A 86 8.28 -1.59 6.02
N MET A 87 8.66 -2.83 6.36
CA MET A 87 8.09 -3.54 7.50
C MET A 87 8.48 -2.82 8.79
N SER A 88 7.50 -2.33 9.54
CA SER A 88 7.74 -1.71 10.85
C SER A 88 7.55 -2.71 11.98
N GLU A 89 6.55 -3.58 11.88
CA GLU A 89 6.25 -4.65 12.84
C GLU A 89 5.65 -5.86 12.09
N PRO A 90 5.62 -7.07 12.67
CA PRO A 90 4.82 -8.16 12.13
C PRO A 90 3.37 -7.69 12.00
N GLY A 91 2.77 -7.83 10.80
CA GLY A 91 1.43 -7.31 10.58
C GLY A 91 1.34 -5.86 10.11
N ARG A 92 2.43 -5.09 10.06
CA ARG A 92 2.37 -3.64 9.77
C ARG A 92 3.52 -3.17 8.91
N ALA A 93 3.20 -2.40 7.88
CA ALA A 93 4.21 -1.79 7.03
C ALA A 93 3.85 -0.34 6.70
N GLU A 94 4.88 0.50 6.66
CA GLU A 94 4.81 1.82 6.05
C GLU A 94 5.16 1.70 4.56
N VAL A 95 4.52 2.52 3.74
CA VAL A 95 4.64 2.48 2.28
C VAL A 95 4.95 3.89 1.79
N CYS A 96 6.02 4.01 1.02
CA CYS A 96 6.36 5.21 0.27
C CYS A 96 6.20 4.89 -1.21
N ALA A 97 5.51 5.75 -1.96
CA ALA A 97 5.34 5.52 -3.39
C ALA A 97 5.40 6.80 -4.20
N GLY A 98 5.84 6.66 -5.44
CA GLY A 98 5.80 7.71 -6.46
C GLY A 98 4.63 7.48 -7.42
N TYR A 99 4.10 8.57 -7.97
CA TYR A 99 3.17 8.52 -9.09
C TYR A 99 3.39 9.68 -10.03
N ASP A 100 3.20 9.43 -11.32
CA ASP A 100 3.32 10.45 -12.36
C ASP A 100 1.95 11.00 -12.74
N ARG A 101 1.89 12.29 -13.03
CA ARG A 101 0.79 12.91 -13.79
C ARG A 101 1.41 13.75 -14.90
N GLY A 102 1.21 13.31 -16.14
CA GLY A 102 1.90 13.89 -17.29
C GLY A 102 3.42 13.91 -17.05
N PRO A 103 4.09 15.07 -17.18
CA PRO A 103 5.54 15.18 -17.02
C PRO A 103 6.01 15.35 -15.56
N ARG A 104 5.09 15.36 -14.57
CA ARG A 104 5.44 15.61 -13.17
C ARG A 104 5.37 14.35 -12.32
N HIS A 105 6.35 14.21 -11.45
CA HIS A 105 6.42 13.15 -10.44
C HIS A 105 5.95 13.68 -9.08
N PHE A 106 5.11 12.91 -8.42
CA PHE A 106 4.56 13.19 -7.10
C PHE A 106 4.82 12.03 -6.16
N ALA A 107 4.70 12.28 -4.87
CA ALA A 107 4.86 11.27 -3.84
C ALA A 107 3.56 11.03 -3.07
N LEU A 108 3.43 9.84 -2.51
CA LEU A 108 2.42 9.50 -1.54
C LEU A 108 3.02 8.64 -0.42
N ALA A 109 2.39 8.73 0.74
CA ALA A 109 2.71 7.92 1.90
C ALA A 109 1.46 7.14 2.33
N ALA A 110 1.66 5.91 2.76
CA ALA A 110 0.59 5.05 3.23
C ALA A 110 1.06 4.11 4.33
N ARG A 111 0.10 3.53 5.04
CA ARG A 111 0.32 2.45 5.98
C ARG A 111 -0.60 1.30 5.64
N ILE A 112 -0.07 0.09 5.69
CA ILE A 112 -0.85 -1.14 5.59
C ILE A 112 -0.75 -1.95 6.87
N VAL A 113 -1.87 -2.57 7.26
CA VAL A 113 -1.98 -3.44 8.43
C VAL A 113 -2.61 -4.77 8.01
N ARG A 114 -2.18 -5.87 8.60
CA ARG A 114 -2.70 -7.20 8.34
C ARG A 114 -3.69 -7.58 9.43
N GLY A 115 -4.95 -7.67 9.06
CA GLY A 115 -6.00 -8.25 9.89
C GLY A 115 -6.22 -9.73 9.58
N ARG A 116 -7.29 -10.29 10.14
CA ARG A 116 -7.70 -11.68 9.90
C ARG A 116 -7.98 -11.97 8.42
N SER A 117 -8.52 -11.00 7.69
CA SER A 117 -8.86 -11.10 6.26
C SER A 117 -7.69 -10.75 5.32
N GLY A 118 -6.49 -10.56 5.86
CA GLY A 118 -5.32 -10.12 5.10
C GLY A 118 -5.02 -8.63 5.27
N TRP A 119 -4.23 -8.11 4.33
CA TRP A 119 -3.75 -6.74 4.36
C TRP A 119 -4.86 -5.72 4.05
N ARG A 120 -4.79 -4.57 4.71
CA ARG A 120 -5.69 -3.42 4.55
C ARG A 120 -4.90 -2.12 4.63
N LEU A 121 -5.29 -1.13 3.84
CA LEU A 121 -4.76 0.23 3.86
C LEU A 121 -5.35 0.97 5.07
N ALA A 122 -4.50 1.32 6.03
CA ALA A 122 -4.88 1.96 7.29
C ALA A 122 -4.59 3.47 7.32
N ALA A 123 -3.67 3.95 6.48
CA ALA A 123 -3.42 5.37 6.28
C ALA A 123 -3.03 5.63 4.83
N PHE A 124 -3.36 6.82 4.33
CA PHE A 124 -3.07 7.22 2.96
C PHE A 124 -3.00 8.75 2.87
N ARG A 125 -1.96 9.27 2.21
CA ARG A 125 -1.75 10.69 1.95
C ARG A 125 -1.02 10.88 0.63
N VAL A 126 -1.54 11.75 -0.22
CA VAL A 126 -0.82 12.31 -1.36
C VAL A 126 -0.14 13.61 -0.95
N CYS A 127 1.05 13.87 -1.48
CA CYS A 127 1.84 15.07 -1.24
C CYS A 127 1.88 15.95 -2.48
#